data_AF-A0A1W9G830-F1
#
_entry.id   AF-A0A1W9G830-F1
#
_cell.length_a   1.000
_cell.length_b   1.000
_cell.length_c   1.000
_cell.angle_alpha   90.00
_cell.angle_beta   90.00
_cell.angle_gamma   90.00
#
_symmetry.space_group_name_H-M   'P 1'
#
loop_
_entity.id
_entity.type
_entity.pdbx_description
1 polymer ?
#
loop_
_entity_poly.entity_id
_entity_poly.type
_entity_poly.pdbx_seq_one_letter_code
_entity_poly.pdbx_strand_id
1 'polypeptide(L)'
;MIPWIVLALFLIWPLQAQALEKYGRPLPSLENIDANGRESEESLFAGYFLTGVFAHNPSFAARPDNTGLVGLRHMLHLETDLYKQYLTFYTDQNFFSDRTNGWIELSEWDGTYALTGVVGHLSWRLQYERDTPIDRKGLAQAYADGLVTAKFQAVQDFPVWRRLLPNQNLTAYAGAGWLFHNTNYFARPDNTGRALFRYVAHADFDLYKNKVVLYGDVNMFTDRQADNQVNPTELDWIVGLAVRWRTSEVAVYLEQDQPLDRPGLVQKYVAVQYRMSFDVSKGDLGIGRVETAPPPRP
;
A
#
# COMPACT_ATOMS: atom_id res chain seq x y z
N MET A 1 21.09 11.07 20.10
CA MET A 1 21.52 11.64 18.80
C MET A 1 20.61 11.27 17.62
N ILE A 2 19.45 10.64 17.84
CA ILE A 2 18.45 10.31 16.82
C ILE A 2 17.47 11.47 16.46
N PRO A 3 17.23 12.52 17.29
CA PRO A 3 16.14 13.47 16.98
C PRO A 3 16.49 14.48 15.87
N TRP A 4 17.75 14.58 15.44
CA TRP A 4 18.19 15.56 14.45
C TRP A 4 18.01 15.09 13.00
N ILE A 5 17.96 13.78 12.75
CA ILE A 5 17.78 13.23 11.40
C ILE A 5 16.34 13.41 10.92
N VAL A 6 15.36 13.36 11.84
CA VAL A 6 13.94 13.60 11.54
C VAL A 6 13.69 15.05 11.12
N LEU A 7 14.44 16.01 11.67
CA LEU A 7 14.26 17.43 11.37
C LEU A 7 14.86 17.84 10.00
N ALA A 8 15.91 17.15 9.54
CA ALA A 8 16.62 17.51 8.31
C ALA A 8 15.84 17.19 7.02
N LEU A 9 14.87 16.26 7.07
CA LEU A 9 14.05 15.87 5.92
C LEU A 9 12.97 16.92 5.54
N PHE A 10 12.80 17.98 6.34
CA PHE A 10 11.77 19.00 6.14
C PHE A 10 12.18 20.20 5.27
N LEU A 11 13.45 20.37 4.87
CA LEU A 11 13.97 21.66 4.37
C LEU A 11 14.30 21.78 2.88
N ILE A 12 13.86 20.87 2.01
CA ILE A 12 14.12 20.96 0.56
C ILE A 12 12.79 21.16 -0.19
N TRP A 13 12.60 22.34 -0.79
CA TRP A 13 11.39 22.73 -1.54
C TRP A 13 11.71 23.18 -2.97
N PRO A 14 11.25 22.42 -4.00
CA PRO A 14 11.09 22.92 -5.36
C PRO A 14 9.65 23.43 -5.63
N LEU A 15 9.50 24.20 -6.70
CA LEU A 15 8.28 24.90 -7.14
C LEU A 15 7.17 23.97 -7.67
N GLN A 16 5.92 24.43 -7.52
CA GLN A 16 4.67 23.70 -7.74
C GLN A 16 4.37 23.37 -9.21
N ALA A 17 4.03 22.10 -9.44
CA ALA A 17 3.03 21.65 -10.41
C ALA A 17 2.33 20.43 -9.76
N GLN A 18 1.37 19.79 -10.43
CA GLN A 18 0.38 18.89 -9.79
C GLN A 18 0.44 17.47 -10.41
N ALA A 19 0.17 16.38 -9.65
CA ALA A 19 -0.12 14.99 -10.11
C ALA A 19 -0.72 13.96 -9.13
N LEU A 20 -0.76 12.66 -9.46
CA LEU A 20 -1.62 11.62 -8.87
C LEU A 20 -0.93 10.63 -7.90
N GLU A 21 -1.71 10.05 -6.97
CA GLU A 21 -1.36 8.93 -6.08
C GLU A 21 -0.98 7.63 -6.80
N LYS A 22 0.05 6.92 -6.33
CA LYS A 22 0.43 5.58 -6.83
C LYS A 22 0.40 4.49 -5.75
N TYR A 23 -0.46 4.71 -4.75
CA TYR A 23 -0.59 3.83 -3.60
C TYR A 23 -1.41 2.56 -3.91
N GLY A 24 -0.77 1.59 -4.56
CA GLY A 24 -1.39 0.33 -4.99
C GLY A 24 -1.06 -0.88 -4.10
N ARG A 25 -1.12 -0.78 -2.77
CA ARG A 25 -0.90 -1.95 -1.89
C ARG A 25 -1.93 -2.10 -0.76
N PRO A 26 -2.29 -3.35 -0.43
CA PRO A 26 -2.86 -3.70 0.86
C PRO A 26 -1.87 -3.42 1.99
N LEU A 27 -2.31 -2.75 3.04
CA LEU A 27 -1.53 -2.62 4.27
C LEU A 27 -1.47 -3.98 5.00
N PRO A 28 -0.35 -4.33 5.65
CA PRO A 28 -0.23 -5.59 6.35
C PRO A 28 -1.30 -5.72 7.45
N SER A 29 -1.76 -6.95 7.68
CA SER A 29 -2.65 -7.32 8.78
C SER A 29 -2.21 -6.68 10.10
N LEU A 30 -3.18 -6.14 10.85
CA LEU A 30 -2.96 -5.62 12.21
C LEU A 30 -2.90 -6.74 13.26
N GLU A 31 -3.39 -7.93 12.93
CA GLU A 31 -3.38 -9.09 13.81
C GLU A 31 -2.16 -9.99 13.56
N ASN A 32 -1.66 -10.58 14.66
CA ASN A 32 -0.47 -11.42 14.82
C ASN A 32 0.32 -11.75 13.53
N ILE A 33 1.54 -11.19 13.45
CA ILE A 33 2.58 -11.49 12.45
C ILE A 33 3.23 -12.87 12.72
N ASP A 34 2.45 -13.85 13.19
CA ASP A 34 2.89 -15.24 13.23
C ASP A 34 2.67 -15.84 11.84
N ALA A 35 3.60 -15.50 10.94
CA ALA A 35 3.56 -15.73 9.50
C ALA A 35 3.58 -17.21 9.06
N ASN A 36 3.27 -18.17 9.94
CA ASN A 36 3.13 -19.59 9.62
C ASN A 36 1.78 -20.19 10.07
N GLY A 37 0.88 -19.40 10.68
CA GLY A 37 -0.39 -19.89 11.23
C GLY A 37 -1.59 -19.90 10.25
N ARG A 38 -1.47 -19.24 9.09
CA ARG A 38 -2.58 -19.08 8.11
C ARG A 38 -2.94 -20.35 7.33
N GLU A 39 -2.34 -21.50 7.64
CA GLU A 39 -2.73 -22.76 7.00
C GLU A 39 -4.07 -23.32 7.50
N SER A 40 -4.55 -22.92 8.69
CA SER A 40 -5.69 -23.57 9.35
C SER A 40 -7.01 -22.79 9.33
N GLU A 41 -7.02 -21.48 9.17
CA GLU A 41 -8.24 -20.67 9.18
C GLU A 41 -8.37 -19.86 7.89
N GLU A 42 -9.36 -20.21 7.08
CA GLU A 42 -9.74 -19.44 5.90
C GLU A 42 -10.72 -18.34 6.32
N SER A 43 -10.33 -17.08 6.15
CA SER A 43 -11.23 -15.95 6.33
C SER A 43 -12.32 -15.99 5.26
N LEU A 44 -13.58 -15.75 5.64
CA LEU A 44 -14.65 -15.60 4.65
C LEU A 44 -14.50 -14.24 3.97
N PHE A 45 -14.39 -13.18 4.76
CA PHE A 45 -14.02 -11.84 4.32
C PHE A 45 -13.21 -11.15 5.42
N ALA A 46 -12.06 -10.63 5.07
CA ALA A 46 -11.25 -9.77 5.93
C ALA A 46 -10.98 -8.44 5.22
N GLY A 47 -10.53 -7.45 5.97
CA GLY A 47 -10.18 -6.19 5.35
C GLY A 47 -9.99 -5.06 6.34
N TYR A 48 -10.04 -3.84 5.82
CA TYR A 48 -10.01 -2.65 6.66
C TYR A 48 -10.72 -1.47 6.00
N PHE A 49 -11.25 -0.61 6.86
CA PHE A 49 -11.58 0.75 6.50
C PHE A 49 -10.41 1.66 6.83
N LEU A 50 -10.09 2.59 5.94
CA LEU A 50 -9.11 3.63 6.17
C LEU A 50 -9.73 4.98 5.84
N THR A 51 -9.46 5.96 6.69
CA THR A 51 -9.79 7.36 6.43
C THR A 51 -8.59 8.20 6.80
N GLY A 52 -8.26 9.19 5.98
CA GLY A 52 -7.09 10.02 6.20
C GLY A 52 -7.31 11.45 5.75
N VAL A 53 -6.50 12.34 6.33
CA VAL A 53 -6.43 13.75 5.98
C VAL A 53 -5.02 14.06 5.48
N PHE A 54 -4.96 14.80 4.38
CA PHE A 54 -3.74 15.33 3.79
C PHE A 54 -3.37 16.62 4.54
N ALA A 55 -2.89 16.44 5.78
CA ALA A 55 -2.63 17.50 6.75
C ALA A 55 -1.73 18.62 6.20
N HIS A 56 -0.73 18.26 5.40
CA HIS A 56 0.04 19.21 4.61
C HIS A 56 0.24 18.68 3.21
N ASN A 57 -0.43 19.28 2.24
CA ASN A 57 -0.37 18.85 0.85
C ASN A 57 -0.14 20.06 -0.08
N PRO A 58 1.10 20.37 -0.45
CA PRO A 58 1.40 21.46 -1.39
C PRO A 58 1.17 21.12 -2.87
N SER A 59 1.16 19.85 -3.28
CA SER A 59 1.25 19.49 -4.71
C SER A 59 0.55 18.19 -5.14
N PHE A 60 -0.03 17.43 -4.22
CA PHE A 60 -0.74 16.19 -4.53
C PHE A 60 -2.16 16.45 -5.02
N ALA A 61 -2.44 16.06 -6.26
CA ALA A 61 -3.64 16.40 -7.00
C ALA A 61 -4.79 15.44 -6.70
N ALA A 62 -6.01 15.95 -6.82
CA ALA A 62 -7.22 15.23 -6.45
C ALA A 62 -7.86 14.45 -7.60
N ARG A 63 -7.19 14.40 -8.76
CA ARG A 63 -7.64 13.77 -10.01
C ARG A 63 -6.45 13.29 -10.84
N PRO A 64 -6.65 12.34 -11.77
CA PRO A 64 -5.58 11.81 -12.63
C PRO A 64 -5.00 12.82 -13.62
N ASP A 65 -5.75 13.87 -13.94
CA ASP A 65 -5.32 14.94 -14.85
C ASP A 65 -4.55 16.05 -14.14
N ASN A 66 -4.12 15.79 -12.90
CA ASN A 66 -3.26 16.66 -12.13
C ASN A 66 -3.96 17.96 -11.70
N THR A 67 -5.26 17.93 -11.44
CA THR A 67 -6.01 19.12 -10.99
C THR A 67 -6.58 18.97 -9.59
N GLY A 68 -6.85 20.11 -8.94
CA GLY A 68 -7.27 20.15 -7.55
C GLY A 68 -6.14 19.79 -6.59
N LEU A 69 -6.46 19.70 -5.30
CA LEU A 69 -5.54 19.21 -4.27
C LEU A 69 -6.29 18.30 -3.31
N VAL A 70 -5.74 17.12 -3.04
CA VAL A 70 -6.40 16.17 -2.14
C VAL A 70 -6.56 16.76 -0.74
N GLY A 71 -7.77 16.65 -0.20
CA GLY A 71 -8.08 16.96 1.21
C GLY A 71 -8.13 15.71 2.08
N LEU A 72 -8.98 14.78 1.70
CA LEU A 72 -9.28 13.54 2.42
C LEU A 72 -9.16 12.34 1.49
N ARG A 73 -8.80 11.20 2.08
CA ARG A 73 -8.84 9.87 1.46
C ARG A 73 -9.73 8.97 2.30
N HIS A 74 -10.58 8.20 1.63
CA HIS A 74 -11.34 7.12 2.22
C HIS A 74 -11.07 5.84 1.44
N MET A 75 -10.81 4.75 2.13
CA MET A 75 -10.46 3.48 1.50
C MET A 75 -11.19 2.33 2.16
N LEU A 76 -11.69 1.41 1.33
CA LEU A 76 -12.11 0.09 1.74
C LEU A 76 -11.22 -0.94 1.08
N HIS A 77 -10.51 -1.72 1.89
CA HIS A 77 -9.84 -2.95 1.47
C HIS A 77 -10.71 -4.14 1.87
N LEU A 78 -10.95 -5.05 0.93
CA LEU A 78 -11.63 -6.32 1.17
C LEU A 78 -10.83 -7.45 0.54
N GLU A 79 -10.63 -8.53 1.30
CA GLU A 79 -9.98 -9.75 0.84
C GLU A 79 -10.77 -10.99 1.23
N THR A 80 -10.63 -12.05 0.43
CA THR A 80 -11.21 -13.37 0.70
C THR A 80 -10.27 -14.45 0.19
N ASP A 81 -10.03 -15.47 1.01
CA ASP A 81 -9.21 -16.62 0.64
C ASP A 81 -10.05 -17.57 -0.22
N LEU A 82 -9.70 -17.62 -1.51
CA LEU A 82 -10.30 -18.55 -2.46
C LEU A 82 -9.71 -19.95 -2.29
N TYR A 83 -8.43 -20.04 -1.94
CA TYR A 83 -7.75 -21.29 -1.60
C TYR A 83 -6.56 -21.02 -0.67
N LYS A 84 -6.82 -21.08 0.66
CA LYS A 84 -5.84 -20.74 1.70
C LYS A 84 -5.12 -19.41 1.39
N GLN A 85 -3.89 -19.26 1.90
CA GLN A 85 -2.99 -18.16 1.55
C GLN A 85 -2.39 -18.23 0.13
N TYR A 86 -2.66 -19.30 -0.63
CA TYR A 86 -2.05 -19.49 -1.96
C TYR A 86 -2.82 -18.78 -3.07
N LEU A 87 -4.10 -18.49 -2.84
CA LEU A 87 -4.95 -17.76 -3.75
C LEU A 87 -5.99 -16.97 -2.96
N THR A 88 -5.80 -15.67 -2.90
CA THR A 88 -6.67 -14.69 -2.27
C THR A 88 -7.12 -13.71 -3.34
N PHE A 89 -8.41 -13.37 -3.34
CA PHE A 89 -8.91 -12.24 -4.11
C PHE A 89 -9.01 -11.03 -3.19
N TYR A 90 -8.57 -9.87 -3.65
CA TYR A 90 -8.81 -8.62 -2.93
C TYR A 90 -9.24 -7.49 -3.84
N THR A 91 -9.86 -6.48 -3.24
CA THR A 91 -10.17 -5.22 -3.87
C THR A 91 -9.90 -4.04 -2.95
N ASP A 92 -9.33 -2.99 -3.54
CA ASP A 92 -9.15 -1.69 -2.89
C ASP A 92 -10.06 -0.67 -3.57
N GLN A 93 -10.82 0.07 -2.77
CA GLN A 93 -11.73 1.12 -3.21
C GLN A 93 -11.33 2.41 -2.52
N ASN A 94 -10.51 3.22 -3.19
CA ASN A 94 -10.03 4.51 -2.68
C ASN A 94 -10.85 5.65 -3.26
N PHE A 95 -11.21 6.60 -2.42
CA PHE A 95 -11.91 7.82 -2.81
C PHE A 95 -11.15 9.02 -2.27
N PHE A 96 -10.94 10.01 -3.15
CA PHE A 96 -10.27 11.25 -2.81
C PHE A 96 -11.24 12.41 -2.91
N SER A 97 -11.02 13.42 -2.06
CA SER A 97 -11.75 14.69 -2.13
C SER A 97 -10.86 15.82 -2.62
N ASP A 98 -11.46 16.79 -3.29
CA ASP A 98 -10.78 18.00 -3.74
C ASP A 98 -11.01 19.15 -2.77
N ARG A 99 -10.03 19.43 -1.91
CA ARG A 99 -10.13 20.50 -0.91
C ARG A 99 -10.22 21.90 -1.54
N THR A 100 -9.92 22.05 -2.83
CA THR A 100 -10.04 23.34 -3.53
C THR A 100 -11.49 23.66 -3.88
N ASN A 101 -12.35 22.65 -3.98
CA ASN A 101 -13.80 22.79 -4.17
C ASN A 101 -14.57 22.60 -2.86
N GLY A 102 -14.09 21.70 -2.00
CA GLY A 102 -14.64 21.49 -0.66
C GLY A 102 -14.01 20.27 0.01
N TRP A 103 -13.77 20.33 1.32
CA TRP A 103 -13.03 19.28 2.04
C TRP A 103 -13.65 17.88 1.98
N ILE A 104 -14.94 17.75 1.69
CA ILE A 104 -15.67 16.47 1.64
C ILE A 104 -16.19 16.14 0.24
N GLU A 105 -15.92 16.98 -0.76
CA GLU A 105 -16.39 16.75 -2.12
C GLU A 105 -15.50 15.74 -2.80
N LEU A 106 -16.01 14.53 -3.00
CA LEU A 106 -15.29 13.45 -3.67
C LEU A 106 -15.05 13.82 -5.15
N SER A 107 -13.82 13.68 -5.59
CA SER A 107 -13.36 14.04 -6.93
C SER A 107 -12.84 12.86 -7.72
N GLU A 108 -12.29 11.85 -7.06
CA GLU A 108 -11.64 10.71 -7.70
C GLU A 108 -11.95 9.39 -6.99
N TRP A 109 -12.03 8.34 -7.80
CA TRP A 109 -12.17 6.95 -7.37
C TRP A 109 -11.09 6.10 -8.02
N ASP A 110 -10.29 5.45 -7.18
CA ASP A 110 -9.25 4.50 -7.58
C ASP A 110 -9.68 3.10 -7.14
N GLY A 111 -9.94 2.26 -8.13
CA GLY A 111 -10.43 0.91 -7.96
C GLY A 111 -9.39 -0.12 -8.36
N THR A 112 -9.01 -0.97 -7.41
CA THR A 112 -8.07 -2.07 -7.63
C THR A 112 -8.76 -3.41 -7.43
N TYR A 113 -8.46 -4.37 -8.29
CA TYR A 113 -8.95 -5.75 -8.22
C TYR A 113 -7.78 -6.69 -8.48
N ALA A 114 -7.57 -7.66 -7.59
CA ALA A 114 -6.37 -8.47 -7.67
C ALA A 114 -6.57 -9.90 -7.18
N LEU A 115 -5.77 -10.80 -7.77
CA LEU A 115 -5.48 -12.12 -7.24
C LEU A 115 -4.06 -12.11 -6.70
N THR A 116 -3.87 -12.70 -5.53
CA THR A 116 -2.56 -12.76 -4.87
C THR A 116 -2.37 -14.10 -4.19
N GLY A 117 -1.13 -14.45 -3.86
CA GLY A 117 -0.83 -15.66 -3.11
C GLY A 117 0.58 -15.67 -2.59
N VAL A 118 0.81 -16.53 -1.58
CA VAL A 118 2.10 -16.65 -0.90
C VAL A 118 2.55 -18.11 -0.88
N VAL A 119 3.81 -18.36 -1.28
CA VAL A 119 4.47 -19.66 -1.20
C VAL A 119 5.83 -19.47 -0.51
N GLY A 120 5.92 -19.85 0.76
CA GLY A 120 7.10 -19.62 1.59
C GLY A 120 7.42 -18.13 1.70
N HIS A 121 8.61 -17.72 1.26
CA HIS A 121 9.04 -16.32 1.25
C HIS A 121 8.64 -15.55 -0.01
N LEU A 122 7.99 -16.20 -0.99
CA LEU A 122 7.63 -15.57 -2.25
C LEU A 122 6.13 -15.24 -2.25
N SER A 123 5.81 -14.01 -2.64
CA SER A 123 4.43 -13.62 -2.92
C SER A 123 4.29 -13.24 -4.39
N TRP A 124 3.13 -13.50 -4.96
CA TRP A 124 2.80 -13.13 -6.33
C TRP A 124 1.45 -12.40 -6.35
N ARG A 125 1.30 -11.47 -7.27
CA ARG A 125 0.08 -10.71 -7.49
C ARG A 125 -0.19 -10.54 -8.98
N LEU A 126 -1.45 -10.64 -9.37
CA LEU A 126 -2.01 -10.20 -10.64
C LEU A 126 -3.11 -9.20 -10.36
N GLN A 127 -2.95 -7.96 -10.82
CA GLN A 127 -3.83 -6.86 -10.46
C GLN A 127 -4.30 -6.08 -11.70
N TYR A 128 -5.51 -5.54 -11.61
CA TYR A 128 -6.03 -4.48 -12.47
C TYR A 128 -6.38 -3.27 -11.60
N GLU A 129 -5.96 -2.09 -12.03
CA GLU A 129 -6.20 -0.82 -11.34
C GLU A 129 -6.75 0.21 -12.30
N ARG A 130 -7.64 1.07 -11.79
CA ARG A 130 -8.26 2.15 -12.53
C ARG A 130 -8.51 3.35 -11.64
N ASP A 131 -8.01 4.50 -12.09
CA ASP A 131 -8.10 5.79 -11.41
C ASP A 131 -8.95 6.69 -12.30
N THR A 132 -10.01 7.28 -11.76
CA THR A 132 -10.99 8.00 -12.58
C THR A 132 -11.65 9.16 -11.82
N PRO A 133 -11.76 10.35 -12.42
CA PRO A 133 -12.55 11.43 -11.84
C PRO A 133 -14.03 11.05 -11.82
N ILE A 134 -14.68 11.26 -10.68
CA ILE A 134 -16.10 10.93 -10.47
C ILE A 134 -16.99 12.16 -10.48
N ASP A 135 -16.41 13.34 -10.30
CA ASP A 135 -17.11 14.62 -10.29
C ASP A 135 -17.24 15.23 -11.69
N ARG A 136 -16.41 14.78 -12.65
CA ARG A 136 -16.40 15.28 -14.02
C ARG A 136 -15.85 14.26 -15.02
N LYS A 137 -16.05 14.52 -16.31
CA LYS A 137 -15.34 13.81 -17.37
C LYS A 137 -13.87 14.26 -17.39
N GLY A 138 -12.94 13.33 -17.49
CA GLY A 138 -11.52 13.63 -17.53
C GLY A 138 -10.67 12.41 -17.86
N LEU A 139 -9.36 12.55 -17.65
CA LEU A 139 -8.39 11.48 -17.84
C LEU A 139 -8.70 10.32 -16.90
N ALA A 140 -8.76 9.11 -17.45
CA ALA A 140 -8.80 7.88 -16.68
C ALA A 140 -7.49 7.12 -16.91
N GLN A 141 -6.82 6.74 -15.83
CA GLN A 141 -5.63 5.90 -15.86
C GLN A 141 -6.05 4.47 -15.55
N ALA A 142 -5.53 3.51 -16.30
CA ALA A 142 -5.87 2.10 -16.11
C ALA A 142 -4.74 1.21 -16.60
N TYR A 143 -4.42 0.20 -15.81
CA TYR A 143 -3.39 -0.78 -16.11
C TYR A 143 -3.72 -2.13 -15.49
N ALA A 144 -3.03 -3.17 -15.98
CA ALA A 144 -2.92 -4.45 -15.31
C ALA A 144 -1.44 -4.83 -15.19
N ASP A 145 -1.07 -5.33 -14.01
CA ASP A 145 0.29 -5.74 -13.70
C ASP A 145 0.37 -7.11 -13.04
N GLY A 146 1.53 -7.73 -13.19
CA GLY A 146 1.95 -8.87 -12.39
C GLY A 146 3.13 -8.45 -11.51
N LEU A 147 3.13 -8.81 -10.24
CA LEU A 147 4.19 -8.46 -9.28
C LEU A 147 4.64 -9.71 -8.52
N VAL A 148 5.94 -9.90 -8.39
CA VAL A 148 6.53 -10.93 -7.52
C VAL A 148 7.40 -10.24 -6.47
N THR A 149 7.21 -10.61 -5.21
CA THR A 149 8.00 -10.11 -4.09
C THR A 149 8.63 -11.25 -3.29
N ALA A 150 9.78 -10.98 -2.70
CA ALA A 150 10.44 -11.85 -1.74
C ALA A 150 10.44 -11.19 -0.36
N LYS A 151 9.98 -11.92 0.66
CA LYS A 151 9.86 -11.48 2.04
C LYS A 151 11.03 -11.96 2.88
N PHE A 152 11.51 -11.07 3.75
CA PHE A 152 12.50 -11.31 4.78
C PHE A 152 11.92 -10.94 6.14
N GLN A 153 12.17 -11.76 7.17
CA GLN A 153 11.79 -11.48 8.55
C GLN A 153 12.96 -11.79 9.49
N ALA A 154 13.55 -10.76 10.09
CA ALA A 154 14.79 -10.88 10.84
C ALA A 154 14.70 -11.86 12.02
N VAL A 155 13.56 -11.94 12.71
CA VAL A 155 13.35 -12.87 13.84
C VAL A 155 13.34 -14.34 13.42
N GLN A 156 13.03 -14.63 12.16
CA GLN A 156 13.00 -15.98 11.58
C GLN A 156 14.31 -16.29 10.83
N ASP A 157 14.79 -15.34 10.04
CA ASP A 157 15.84 -15.53 9.05
C ASP A 157 17.24 -15.16 9.58
N PHE A 158 17.33 -14.43 10.69
CA PHE A 158 18.60 -13.97 11.25
C PHE A 158 18.75 -14.36 12.74
N PRO A 159 19.36 -15.53 13.05
CA PRO A 159 19.44 -16.07 14.41
C PRO A 159 20.08 -15.14 15.46
N VAL A 160 20.97 -14.23 15.02
CA VAL A 160 21.64 -13.25 15.88
C VAL A 160 20.70 -12.09 16.25
N TRP A 161 19.66 -11.82 15.45
CA TRP A 161 18.72 -10.71 15.69
C TRP A 161 18.07 -10.77 17.06
N ARG A 162 17.57 -11.95 17.46
CA ARG A 162 16.92 -12.14 18.78
C ARG A 162 17.87 -11.89 19.96
N ARG A 163 19.19 -11.97 19.74
CA ARG A 163 20.18 -11.66 20.77
C ARG A 163 20.44 -10.15 20.89
N LEU A 164 20.48 -9.45 19.77
CA LEU A 164 20.78 -8.01 19.73
C LEU A 164 19.55 -7.15 20.02
N LEU A 165 18.38 -7.56 19.51
CA LEU A 165 17.13 -6.82 19.54
C LEU A 165 15.98 -7.78 19.93
N PRO A 166 15.93 -8.25 21.19
CA PRO A 166 15.01 -9.33 21.59
C PRO A 166 13.53 -8.96 21.52
N ASN A 167 13.21 -7.66 21.50
CA ASN A 167 11.84 -7.14 21.53
C ASN A 167 11.46 -6.40 20.25
N GLN A 168 12.29 -6.47 19.21
CA GLN A 168 12.06 -5.77 17.95
C GLN A 168 12.09 -6.80 16.81
N ASN A 169 11.25 -6.56 15.82
CA ASN A 169 11.24 -7.32 14.58
C ASN A 169 11.47 -6.37 13.41
N LEU A 170 12.18 -6.87 12.39
CA LEU A 170 12.29 -6.22 11.10
C LEU A 170 11.68 -7.17 10.07
N THR A 171 10.62 -6.70 9.42
CA THR A 171 10.03 -7.40 8.28
C THR A 171 10.25 -6.55 7.06
N ALA A 172 10.72 -7.14 5.96
CA ALA A 172 10.94 -6.43 4.72
C ALA A 172 10.50 -7.28 3.54
N TYR A 173 10.16 -6.64 2.43
CA TYR A 173 10.05 -7.33 1.15
C TYR A 173 10.56 -6.44 0.03
N ALA A 174 11.00 -7.07 -1.04
CA ALA A 174 11.34 -6.38 -2.28
C ALA A 174 10.91 -7.22 -3.49
N GLY A 175 10.66 -6.56 -4.61
CA GLY A 175 10.13 -7.25 -5.77
C GLY A 175 10.16 -6.44 -7.04
N ALA A 176 9.75 -7.10 -8.11
CA ALA A 176 9.63 -6.52 -9.44
C ALA A 176 8.32 -6.96 -10.07
N GLY A 177 7.69 -6.03 -10.78
CA GLY A 177 6.44 -6.23 -11.48
C GLY A 177 6.49 -5.67 -12.89
N TRP A 178 5.55 -6.14 -13.70
CA TRP A 178 5.42 -5.82 -15.11
C TRP A 178 3.99 -5.37 -15.40
N LEU A 179 3.86 -4.12 -15.83
CA LEU A 179 2.61 -3.52 -16.30
C LEU A 179 2.37 -3.97 -17.76
N PHE A 180 1.97 -5.23 -17.93
CA PHE A 180 1.80 -5.87 -19.23
C PHE A 180 0.65 -5.25 -20.03
N HIS A 181 -0.38 -4.74 -19.36
CA HIS A 181 -1.44 -3.94 -19.97
C HIS A 181 -1.40 -2.54 -19.38
N ASN A 182 -1.21 -1.53 -20.22
CA ASN A 182 -1.19 -0.14 -19.76
C ASN A 182 -1.88 0.72 -20.81
N THR A 183 -3.05 1.26 -20.45
CA THR A 183 -3.79 2.17 -21.32
C THR A 183 -3.14 3.55 -21.25
N ASN A 184 -3.17 4.16 -20.05
CA ASN A 184 -2.77 5.56 -19.81
C ASN A 184 -2.07 5.79 -18.45
N TYR A 185 -1.48 4.77 -17.84
CA TYR A 185 -0.74 4.93 -16.58
C TYR A 185 0.68 5.45 -16.86
N PHE A 186 1.03 6.60 -16.29
CA PHE A 186 2.24 7.34 -16.64
C PHE A 186 3.47 6.88 -15.85
N ALA A 187 4.65 7.04 -16.46
CA ALA A 187 5.92 6.62 -15.89
C ALA A 187 6.60 7.72 -15.03
N ARG A 188 5.97 8.89 -14.95
CA ARG A 188 6.42 10.09 -14.23
C ARG A 188 5.21 10.80 -13.62
N PRO A 189 5.41 11.65 -12.60
CA PRO A 189 4.32 12.39 -11.99
C PRO A 189 3.70 13.37 -12.97
N ASP A 190 4.48 14.00 -13.85
CA ASP A 190 4.00 15.01 -14.81
C ASP A 190 3.09 14.47 -15.94
N ASN A 191 2.52 13.28 -15.78
CA ASN A 191 1.69 12.57 -16.76
C ASN A 191 2.41 12.35 -18.10
N THR A 192 3.69 11.98 -18.04
CA THR A 192 4.46 11.65 -19.23
C THR A 192 5.07 10.24 -19.19
N GLY A 193 5.45 9.75 -20.37
CA GLY A 193 5.92 8.37 -20.53
C GLY A 193 4.79 7.36 -20.33
N ARG A 194 5.13 6.08 -20.44
CA ARG A 194 4.19 4.99 -20.14
C ARG A 194 4.87 3.96 -19.25
N ALA A 195 4.32 3.75 -18.06
CA ALA A 195 4.92 2.83 -17.12
C ALA A 195 5.03 1.42 -17.71
N LEU A 196 6.17 0.75 -17.50
CA LEU A 196 6.45 -0.59 -17.99
C LEU A 196 6.78 -1.57 -16.87
N PHE A 197 7.81 -1.31 -16.08
CA PHE A 197 8.17 -2.12 -14.92
C PHE A 197 7.94 -1.32 -13.64
N ARG A 198 7.64 -2.04 -12.56
CA ARG A 198 7.53 -1.52 -11.20
C ARG A 198 8.54 -2.25 -10.32
N TYR A 199 9.42 -1.55 -9.64
CA TYR A 199 10.24 -2.12 -8.58
C TYR A 199 9.69 -1.65 -7.24
N VAL A 200 9.53 -2.57 -6.31
CA VAL A 200 8.95 -2.28 -4.99
C VAL A 200 9.89 -2.71 -3.90
N ALA A 201 9.93 -1.94 -2.81
CA ALA A 201 10.54 -2.35 -1.57
C ALA A 201 9.75 -1.79 -0.39
N HIS A 202 9.71 -2.56 0.69
CA HIS A 202 9.06 -2.17 1.93
C HIS A 202 9.85 -2.71 3.12
N ALA A 203 9.83 -1.95 4.22
CA ALA A 203 10.27 -2.42 5.51
C ALA A 203 9.40 -1.90 6.64
N ASP A 204 9.08 -2.78 7.58
CA ASP A 204 8.45 -2.53 8.86
C ASP A 204 9.45 -2.82 9.98
N PHE A 205 9.74 -1.81 10.80
CA PHE A 205 10.56 -1.93 11.98
C PHE A 205 9.70 -1.72 13.24
N ASP A 206 9.52 -2.80 14.00
CA ASP A 206 8.81 -2.75 15.27
C ASP A 206 9.67 -2.04 16.33
N LEU A 207 9.26 -0.82 16.69
CA LEU A 207 9.91 -0.01 17.71
C LEU A 207 9.47 -0.43 19.12
N TYR A 208 8.24 -0.93 19.27
CA TYR A 208 7.69 -1.28 20.57
C TYR A 208 6.52 -2.26 20.48
N LYS A 209 6.79 -3.56 20.68
CA LYS A 209 5.78 -4.62 20.89
C LYS A 209 4.68 -4.65 19.83
N ASN A 210 5.02 -4.37 18.58
CA ASN A 210 4.12 -4.17 17.45
C ASN A 210 3.04 -3.08 17.65
N LYS A 211 3.19 -2.23 18.66
CA LYS A 211 2.30 -1.08 18.92
C LYS A 211 2.81 0.20 18.30
N VAL A 212 4.12 0.31 18.10
CA VAL A 212 4.74 1.45 17.42
C VAL A 212 5.62 0.91 16.33
N VAL A 213 5.32 1.25 15.09
CA VAL A 213 6.00 0.72 13.91
C VAL A 213 6.49 1.88 13.05
N LEU A 214 7.80 1.90 12.79
CA LEU A 214 8.38 2.75 11.75
C LEU A 214 8.37 1.95 10.46
N TYR A 215 7.79 2.51 9.41
CA TYR A 215 7.73 1.86 8.12
C TYR A 215 8.26 2.75 7.00
N GLY A 216 8.74 2.12 5.95
CA GLY A 216 9.17 2.78 4.74
C GLY A 216 8.79 1.98 3.51
N ASP A 217 8.48 2.71 2.44
CA ASP A 217 8.09 2.16 1.15
C ASP A 217 8.76 2.87 0.01
N VAL A 218 9.01 2.10 -1.04
CA VAL A 218 9.56 2.59 -2.29
C VAL A 218 8.86 1.89 -3.43
N ASN A 219 8.36 2.69 -4.37
CA ASN A 219 7.96 2.29 -5.71
C ASN A 219 8.84 3.02 -6.71
N MET A 220 9.34 2.29 -7.69
CA MET A 220 10.04 2.86 -8.83
C MET A 220 9.36 2.39 -10.10
N PHE A 221 9.10 3.30 -11.03
CA PHE A 221 8.52 2.97 -12.33
C PHE A 221 9.51 3.22 -13.45
N THR A 222 9.47 2.39 -14.48
CA THR A 222 10.26 2.58 -15.70
C THR A 222 9.38 3.01 -16.86
N ASP A 223 9.96 3.68 -17.85
CA ASP A 223 9.25 4.17 -19.03
C ASP A 223 9.45 3.24 -20.22
N ARG A 224 8.34 2.77 -20.81
CA ARG A 224 8.30 1.98 -22.05
C ARG A 224 8.95 2.71 -23.23
N GLN A 225 8.97 4.03 -23.19
CA GLN A 225 9.48 4.88 -24.29
C GLN A 225 10.92 5.34 -24.06
N ALA A 226 11.53 5.02 -22.92
CA ALA A 226 12.92 5.37 -22.64
C ALA A 226 13.90 4.48 -23.41
N ASP A 227 15.08 5.03 -23.71
CA ASP A 227 16.19 4.32 -24.35
C ASP A 227 16.59 3.06 -23.56
N ASN A 228 16.57 3.17 -22.22
CA ASN A 228 16.76 2.05 -21.32
C ASN A 228 15.48 1.80 -20.50
N GLN A 229 14.70 0.82 -20.95
CA GLN A 229 13.40 0.47 -20.39
C GLN A 229 13.43 -0.18 -18.99
N VAL A 230 14.61 -0.57 -18.49
CA VAL A 230 14.77 -1.12 -17.13
C VAL A 230 15.27 -0.10 -16.13
N ASN A 231 15.73 1.07 -16.58
CA ASN A 231 16.13 2.14 -15.68
C ASN A 231 14.88 2.84 -15.12
N PRO A 232 14.76 3.01 -13.79
CA PRO A 232 13.72 3.82 -13.18
C PRO A 232 13.70 5.25 -13.72
N THR A 233 12.52 5.72 -14.08
CA THR A 233 12.24 7.11 -14.47
C THR A 233 11.52 7.88 -13.38
N GLU A 234 10.97 7.18 -12.39
CA GLU A 234 10.27 7.75 -11.24
C GLU A 234 10.60 7.02 -9.95
N LEU A 235 10.56 7.77 -8.85
CA LEU A 235 10.62 7.30 -7.47
C LEU A 235 9.46 7.88 -6.67
N ASP A 236 8.60 6.99 -6.20
CA ASP A 236 7.62 7.23 -5.15
C ASP A 236 8.12 6.57 -3.86
N TRP A 237 8.21 7.34 -2.77
CA TRP A 237 8.64 6.80 -1.49
C TRP A 237 7.84 7.37 -0.33
N ILE A 238 7.71 6.54 0.71
CA ILE A 238 6.98 6.85 1.93
C ILE A 238 7.86 6.55 3.13
N VAL A 239 7.76 7.39 4.14
CA VAL A 239 8.22 7.07 5.49
C VAL A 239 7.13 7.44 6.49
N GLY A 240 6.80 6.51 7.37
CA GLY A 240 5.70 6.70 8.30
C GLY A 240 5.92 6.09 9.67
N LEU A 241 5.21 6.63 10.64
CA LEU A 241 5.14 6.11 12.00
C LEU A 241 3.69 5.74 12.30
N ALA A 242 3.47 4.47 12.61
CA ALA A 242 2.17 3.92 12.96
C ALA A 242 2.11 3.59 14.46
N VAL A 243 0.95 3.88 15.06
CA VAL A 243 0.58 3.47 16.41
C VAL A 243 -0.63 2.55 16.33
N ARG A 244 -0.50 1.34 16.86
CA ARG A 244 -1.50 0.27 16.77
C ARG A 244 -2.11 -0.05 18.13
N TRP A 245 -3.42 -0.27 18.15
CA TRP A 245 -4.15 -0.76 19.31
C TRP A 245 -5.35 -1.61 18.87
N ARG A 246 -5.45 -2.84 19.40
CA ARG A 246 -6.50 -3.78 18.99
C ARG A 246 -6.53 -3.91 17.45
N THR A 247 -7.68 -3.70 16.84
CA THR A 247 -7.90 -3.70 15.38
C THR A 247 -7.75 -2.31 14.75
N SER A 248 -7.12 -1.35 15.43
CA SER A 248 -7.00 0.04 14.99
C SER A 248 -5.56 0.47 14.86
N GLU A 249 -5.31 1.39 13.94
CA GLU A 249 -4.03 2.02 13.72
C GLU A 249 -4.21 3.50 13.36
N VAL A 250 -3.36 4.35 13.91
CA VAL A 250 -3.15 5.71 13.40
C VAL A 250 -1.74 5.81 12.89
N ALA A 251 -1.56 6.32 11.67
CA ALA A 251 -0.25 6.58 11.12
C ALA A 251 -0.12 8.02 10.66
N VAL A 252 1.08 8.56 10.82
CA VAL A 252 1.53 9.82 10.24
C VAL A 252 2.65 9.49 9.28
N TYR A 253 2.55 9.94 8.04
CA TYR A 253 3.57 9.64 7.05
C TYR A 253 3.81 10.81 6.11
N LEU A 254 5.02 10.81 5.57
CA LEU A 254 5.45 11.67 4.48
C LEU A 254 5.56 10.80 3.24
N GLU A 255 4.98 11.26 2.15
CA GLU A 255 5.11 10.65 0.83
C GLU A 255 5.67 11.68 -0.16
N GLN A 256 6.49 11.20 -1.09
CA GLN A 256 7.01 12.01 -2.18
C GLN A 256 7.20 11.19 -3.45
N ASP A 257 6.65 11.70 -4.54
CA ASP A 257 6.81 11.18 -5.90
C ASP A 257 7.62 12.18 -6.75
N GLN A 258 8.61 11.70 -7.49
CA GLN A 258 9.51 12.51 -8.30
C GLN A 258 10.09 11.76 -9.51
N PRO A 259 10.38 12.46 -10.62
CA PRO A 259 11.18 11.90 -11.70
C PRO A 259 12.63 11.68 -11.24
N LEU A 260 13.24 10.60 -11.74
CA LEU A 260 14.64 10.25 -11.49
C LEU A 260 15.56 10.56 -12.67
N ASP A 261 15.01 10.59 -13.88
CA ASP A 261 15.78 10.68 -15.12
C ASP A 261 15.88 12.11 -15.66
N ARG A 262 15.09 13.05 -15.10
CA ARG A 262 15.05 14.45 -15.53
C ARG A 262 14.46 15.37 -14.46
N PRO A 263 14.72 16.69 -14.52
CA PRO A 263 13.95 17.66 -13.77
C PRO A 263 12.47 17.61 -14.17
N GLY A 264 11.58 17.75 -13.20
CA GLY A 264 10.16 17.75 -13.46
C GLY A 264 9.36 17.93 -12.18
N LEU A 265 8.11 17.52 -12.27
CA LEU A 265 7.15 17.63 -11.18
C LEU A 265 7.57 16.80 -9.96
N VAL A 266 7.54 17.41 -8.78
CA VAL A 266 7.66 16.72 -7.49
C VAL A 266 6.37 16.85 -6.71
N GLN A 267 5.85 15.72 -6.27
CA GLN A 267 4.68 15.62 -5.44
C GLN A 267 5.08 15.30 -4.03
N LYS A 268 4.49 15.99 -3.06
CA LYS A 268 4.86 15.77 -1.66
C LYS A 268 3.67 16.07 -0.78
N TYR A 269 3.45 15.24 0.22
CA TYR A 269 2.45 15.52 1.24
C TYR A 269 2.77 14.81 2.55
N VAL A 270 2.22 15.35 3.63
CA VAL A 270 2.14 14.72 4.94
C VAL A 270 0.67 14.38 5.19
N ALA A 271 0.40 13.13 5.50
CA ALA A 271 -0.93 12.65 5.81
C ALA A 271 -1.01 12.03 7.21
N VAL A 272 -2.21 12.09 7.77
CA VAL A 272 -2.60 11.38 8.99
C VAL A 272 -3.73 10.45 8.61
N GLN A 273 -3.54 9.15 8.82
CA GLN A 273 -4.55 8.13 8.53
C GLN A 273 -4.99 7.42 9.80
N TYR A 274 -6.27 7.08 9.85
CA TYR A 274 -6.84 6.11 10.76
C TYR A 274 -7.26 4.89 9.95
N ARG A 275 -6.89 3.71 10.44
CA ARG A 275 -7.25 2.42 9.87
C ARG A 275 -7.92 1.55 10.92
N MET A 276 -8.99 0.87 10.54
CA MET A 276 -9.69 -0.11 11.35
C MET A 276 -9.85 -1.42 10.58
N SER A 277 -9.22 -2.49 11.05
CA SER A 277 -9.33 -3.82 10.47
C SER A 277 -10.54 -4.59 10.99
N PHE A 278 -10.99 -5.54 10.19
CA PHE A 278 -11.99 -6.53 10.55
C PHE A 278 -11.64 -7.87 9.89
N ASP A 279 -12.03 -8.96 10.53
CA ASP A 279 -11.95 -10.31 9.99
C ASP A 279 -13.24 -11.05 10.37
N VAL A 280 -13.82 -11.73 9.40
CA VAL A 280 -14.99 -12.59 9.58
C VAL A 280 -14.59 -13.98 9.10
N SER A 281 -14.40 -14.90 10.04
CA SER A 281 -14.01 -16.27 9.71
C SER A 281 -15.21 -17.08 9.20
N LYS A 282 -14.94 -18.11 8.39
CA LYS A 282 -15.99 -19.08 8.00
C LYS A 282 -16.60 -19.79 9.22
N GLY A 283 -15.82 -19.95 10.29
CA GLY A 283 -16.24 -20.55 11.55
C GLY A 283 -17.25 -19.71 12.34
N ASP A 284 -17.12 -18.38 12.32
CA ASP A 284 -18.06 -17.45 12.97
C ASP A 284 -19.47 -17.53 12.39
N LEU A 285 -19.57 -17.94 11.12
CA LEU A 285 -20.81 -18.09 10.38
C LEU A 285 -21.31 -19.55 10.35
N GLY A 286 -20.64 -20.46 11.06
CA GLY A 286 -21.03 -21.88 11.14
C GLY A 286 -20.78 -22.68 9.86
N ILE A 287 -20.03 -22.15 8.90
CA ILE A 287 -19.71 -22.81 7.63
C ILE A 287 -18.49 -23.71 7.84
N GLY A 288 -18.62 -25.02 7.58
CA GLY A 288 -17.51 -25.98 7.72
C GLY A 288 -17.37 -26.65 9.08
N ARG A 289 -18.32 -26.48 10.02
CA ARG A 289 -18.40 -27.36 11.20
C ARG A 289 -18.77 -28.77 10.75
N VAL A 290 -17.82 -29.70 10.81
CA VAL A 290 -18.14 -31.12 10.87
C VAL A 290 -18.81 -31.35 12.23
N GLU A 291 -20.07 -31.80 12.22
CA GLU A 291 -20.77 -32.27 13.41
C GLU A 291 -19.93 -33.37 14.06
N THR A 292 -19.24 -33.05 15.16
CA THR A 292 -18.53 -34.08 15.93
C THR A 292 -19.60 -34.93 16.60
N ALA A 293 -19.63 -36.22 16.24
CA ALA A 293 -20.50 -37.20 16.85
C ALA A 293 -20.36 -37.12 18.39
N PRO A 294 -21.47 -37.19 19.15
CA PRO A 294 -21.42 -37.07 20.59
C PRO A 294 -20.53 -38.17 21.19
N PRO A 295 -19.78 -37.88 22.27
CA PRO A 295 -18.92 -38.87 22.90
C PRO A 295 -19.75 -40.08 23.34
N PRO A 296 -19.21 -41.30 23.26
CA PRO A 296 -19.91 -42.49 23.74
C PRO A 296 -20.25 -42.30 25.21
N ARG A 297 -21.52 -42.53 25.55
CA ARG A 297 -22.00 -42.46 26.94
C ARG A 297 -21.29 -43.53 27.78
N PRO A 298 -21.04 -43.24 29.07
CA PRO A 298 -20.30 -44.11 29.98
C PRO A 298 -20.95 -45.48 30.17
#